data_AF-A0A9X9MGS2-F1
#
_entry.id   AF-A0A9X9MGS2-F1
#
_cell.length_a   1.000
_cell.length_b   1.000
_cell.length_c   1.000
_cell.angle_alpha   90.00
_cell.angle_beta   90.00
_cell.angle_gamma   90.00
#
_symmetry.space_group_name_H-M   'P 1'
#
loop_
_entity.id
_entity.type
_entity.pdbx_description
1 polymer ?
#
loop_
_entity_poly.entity_id
_entity_poly.type
_entity_poly.pdbx_seq_one_letter_code
_entity_poly.pdbx_strand_id
1 'polypeptide(L)'
;MSCAYVVLLTSVARMVVTGREDTFSHYGLYENLNDNWFPVPPPQLGIHMSPSKVTTHGTHIVAYCSVVKDLRQIVDTIIQGRQELAQ
;
A
#
# COMPACT_ATOMS: atom_id res chain seq x y z
N MET A 1 -13.14 -9.68 4.67
CA MET A 1 -12.76 -8.45 3.96
C MET A 1 -11.33 -8.16 4.33
N SER A 2 -10.46 -8.14 3.33
CA SER A 2 -9.01 -8.06 3.47
C SER A 2 -8.55 -6.65 3.19
N CYS A 3 -7.61 -6.12 3.97
CA CYS A 3 -7.11 -4.76 3.79
C CYS A 3 -5.59 -4.67 4.00
N ALA A 4 -4.91 -3.98 3.09
CA ALA A 4 -3.56 -3.48 3.30
C ALA A 4 -3.59 -1.96 3.49
N TYR A 5 -2.70 -1.45 4.33
CA TYR A 5 -2.51 -0.03 4.59
C TYR A 5 -1.19 0.41 4.00
N VAL A 6 -1.21 1.56 3.33
CA VAL A 6 -0.01 2.14 2.73
C VAL A 6 0.23 3.51 3.32
N VAL A 7 1.44 3.70 3.83
CA VAL A 7 1.93 4.98 4.36
C VAL A 7 3.03 5.48 3.43
N LEU A 8 2.78 6.63 2.81
CA LEU A 8 3.74 7.32 1.96
C LEU A 8 4.36 8.50 2.71
N LEU A 9 5.68 8.48 2.86
CA LEU A 9 6.49 9.55 3.44
C LEU A 9 7.16 10.33 2.30
N THR A 10 6.56 11.44 1.90
CA THR A 10 7.01 12.22 0.73
C THR A 10 8.37 12.89 0.95
N SER A 11 8.71 13.21 2.21
CA SER A 11 9.99 13.82 2.58
C SER A 11 11.22 12.93 2.31
N VAL A 12 11.02 11.62 2.20
CA VAL A 12 12.09 10.63 2.03
C VAL A 12 11.80 9.64 0.90
N ALA A 13 10.76 9.90 0.09
CA ALA A 13 10.33 9.03 -1.01
C ALA A 13 10.19 7.54 -0.61
N ARG A 14 9.61 7.27 0.57
CA ARG A 14 9.43 5.91 1.10
C ARG A 14 7.97 5.53 1.25
N MET A 15 7.67 4.30 0.86
CA MET A 15 6.36 3.69 1.02
C MET A 15 6.43 2.50 1.96
N VAL A 16 5.66 2.53 3.04
CA VAL A 16 5.45 1.38 3.93
C VAL A 16 4.14 0.71 3.52
N VAL A 17 4.17 -0.61 3.31
CA VAL A 17 2.96 -1.42 3.13
C VAL A 17 2.84 -2.34 4.32
N THR A 18 1.68 -2.34 4.96
CA THR A 18 1.42 -3.18 6.13
C THR A 18 0.02 -3.75 6.10
N GLY A 19 -0.16 -4.94 6.65
CA GLY A 19 -1.47 -5.56 6.80
C GLY A 19 -1.36 -6.85 7.57
N ARG A 20 -2.49 -7.31 8.10
CA ARG A 20 -2.58 -8.58 8.81
C ARG A 20 -3.91 -9.27 8.54
N GLU A 21 -3.79 -10.54 8.20
CA GLU A 21 -4.85 -11.55 8.18
C GLU A 21 -4.39 -12.78 8.95
N ASP A 22 -5.32 -13.65 9.32
CA ASP A 22 -5.15 -14.78 10.24
C ASP A 22 -3.78 -15.47 10.14
N THR A 23 -3.40 -15.89 8.94
CA THR A 23 -2.16 -16.66 8.67
C THR A 23 -1.07 -15.85 7.97
N PHE A 24 -1.31 -14.57 7.64
CA PHE A 24 -0.39 -13.75 6.86
C PHE A 24 -0.33 -12.33 7.40
N SER A 25 0.86 -11.91 7.82
CA SER A 25 1.18 -10.51 8.10
C SER A 25 2.24 -10.03 7.12
N HIS A 26 2.08 -8.80 6.66
CA HIS A 26 3.07 -8.15 5.83
C HIS A 26 3.50 -6.84 6.47
N TYR A 27 4.81 -6.59 6.45
CA TYR A 27 5.41 -5.29 6.67
C TYR A 27 6.57 -5.18 5.69
N GLY A 28 6.50 -4.23 4.77
CA GLY A 28 7.55 -4.00 3.79
C GLY A 28 7.80 -2.51 3.61
N LEU A 29 9.06 -2.15 3.44
CA LEU A 29 9.50 -0.81 3.11
C LEU A 29 9.95 -0.81 1.65
N TYR A 30 9.44 0.13 0.85
CA TYR A 30 9.68 0.18 -0.58
C TYR A 30 10.12 1.58 -1.00
N GLU A 31 10.94 1.63 -2.05
CA GLU A 31 11.19 2.89 -2.75
C GLU A 31 9.90 3.40 -3.38
N ASN A 32 9.68 4.71 -3.28
CA ASN A 32 8.62 5.38 -3.99
C ASN A 32 9.20 6.39 -4.97
N LEU A 33 9.57 5.90 -6.15
CA LEU A 33 10.28 6.65 -7.20
C LEU A 33 9.52 7.89 -7.72
N ASN A 34 8.21 7.98 -7.51
CA ASN A 34 7.39 9.15 -7.86
C ASN A 34 6.73 9.71 -6.60
N ASP A 35 7.20 10.87 -6.16
CA ASP A 35 7.03 11.44 -4.81
C ASP A 35 5.60 11.55 -4.26
N ASN A 36 4.54 11.33 -5.05
CA ASN A 36 3.15 11.49 -4.61
C ASN A 36 2.16 10.46 -5.18
N TRP A 37 2.63 9.34 -5.73
CA TRP A 37 1.74 8.41 -6.43
C TRP A 37 1.52 7.09 -5.69
N PHE A 38 0.31 6.97 -5.14
CA PHE A 38 -0.25 5.68 -4.76
C PHE A 38 -0.61 4.89 -6.03
N PRO A 39 -0.27 3.59 -6.11
CA PRO A 39 -0.71 2.76 -7.23
C PRO A 39 -2.24 2.65 -7.20
N VAL A 40 -2.91 2.96 -8.32
CA VAL A 40 -4.36 2.80 -8.45
C VAL A 40 -4.63 1.44 -9.11
N PRO A 41 -5.23 0.47 -8.41
CA PRO A 41 -5.48 -0.86 -8.95
C PRO A 41 -6.51 -0.78 -10.09
N PRO A 42 -6.34 -1.57 -11.16
CA PRO A 42 -7.39 -1.73 -12.17
C PRO A 42 -8.73 -2.16 -11.54
N PRO A 43 -9.88 -1.57 -11.93
CA PRO A 43 -11.17 -1.87 -11.33
C PRO A 43 -11.55 -3.35 -11.31
N GLN A 44 -11.12 -4.09 -12.35
CA GLN A 44 -11.34 -5.53 -12.50
C GLN A 44 -10.70 -6.41 -11.41
N LEU A 45 -9.74 -5.88 -10.64
CA LEU A 45 -9.16 -6.62 -9.52
C LEU A 45 -10.05 -6.63 -8.27
N GLY A 46 -11.11 -5.80 -8.23
CA GLY A 46 -12.00 -5.70 -7.07
C GLY A 46 -11.31 -5.17 -5.81
N ILE A 47 -10.27 -4.35 -5.99
CA ILE A 47 -9.53 -3.70 -4.89
C ILE A 47 -9.95 -2.23 -4.87
N HIS A 48 -10.51 -1.79 -3.75
CA HIS A 48 -10.92 -0.41 -3.51
C HIS A 48 -9.86 0.33 -2.72
N MET A 49 -9.43 1.49 -3.22
CA MET A 49 -8.54 2.41 -2.52
C MET A 49 -9.36 3.48 -1.80
N SER A 50 -9.09 3.70 -0.51
CA SER A 50 -9.70 4.80 0.24
C SER A 50 -9.19 6.17 -0.25
N PRO A 51 -9.90 7.26 0.01
CA PRO A 51 -9.34 8.60 -0.11
C PRO A 51 -8.04 8.72 0.72
N SER A 52 -7.05 9.44 0.19
CA SER A 52 -5.79 9.71 0.89
C SER A 52 -6.04 10.64 2.07
N LYS A 53 -5.63 10.22 3.27
CA LYS A 53 -5.54 11.09 4.44
C LYS A 53 -4.14 11.71 4.48
N VAL A 54 -4.07 13.04 4.41
CA VAL A 54 -2.82 13.79 4.53
C VAL A 54 -2.66 14.26 5.97
N THR A 55 -1.49 14.01 6.55
CA THR A 55 -1.12 14.56 7.85
C THR A 55 -0.19 15.76 7.67
N THR A 56 -0.03 16.56 8.72
CA THR A 56 0.70 17.84 8.71
C THR A 56 2.16 17.77 8.24
N HIS A 57 2.77 16.57 8.18
CA HIS A 57 4.17 16.37 7.84
C HIS A 57 4.40 15.71 6.47
N GLY A 58 3.45 15.82 5.52
CA GLY A 58 3.59 15.18 4.21
C GLY A 58 3.56 13.65 4.29
N THR A 59 2.97 13.09 5.35
CA THR A 59 2.66 11.66 5.41
C THR A 59 1.25 11.45 4.88
N HIS A 60 1.15 10.65 3.83
CA HIS A 60 -0.11 10.28 3.19
C HIS A 60 -0.45 8.84 3.55
N ILE A 61 -1.72 8.56 3.84
CA ILE A 61 -2.18 7.23 4.23
C ILE A 61 -3.38 6.84 3.39
N VAL A 62 -3.36 5.64 2.82
CA VAL A 62 -4.49 5.00 2.13
C VAL A 62 -4.68 3.58 2.62
N ALA A 63 -5.90 3.07 2.50
CA ALA A 63 -6.22 1.67 2.65
C ALA A 63 -6.62 1.08 1.28
N TYR A 64 -6.13 -0.11 0.99
CA TYR A 64 -6.54 -0.95 -0.14
C TYR A 64 -7.29 -2.14 0.42
N CYS A 65 -8.58 -2.24 0.11
CA CYS A 65 -9.43 -3.30 0.64
C CYS A 65 -10.13 -4.07 -0.47
N SER A 66 -10.35 -5.36 -0.24
CA SER A 66 -11.12 -6.22 -1.13
C SER A 66 -11.98 -7.20 -0.35
N VAL A 67 -13.10 -7.60 -0.95
CA VAL A 67 -13.93 -8.72 -0.49
C VAL A 67 -13.64 -10.01 -1.26
N VAL A 68 -12.86 -9.93 -2.36
CA VAL A 68 -12.54 -11.07 -3.24
C VAL A 68 -11.05 -11.40 -3.29
N LYS A 69 -10.17 -10.47 -2.93
CA LYS A 69 -8.72 -10.67 -2.83
C LYS A 69 -8.30 -10.84 -1.39
N ASP A 70 -7.41 -11.79 -1.14
CA ASP A 70 -6.73 -11.93 0.14
C ASP A 70 -5.64 -10.85 0.30
N LEU A 71 -5.11 -10.71 1.52
CA LEU A 71 -4.09 -9.71 1.82
C LEU A 71 -2.83 -9.86 0.96
N ARG A 72 -2.40 -11.09 0.64
CA ARG A 72 -1.20 -11.33 -0.18
C ARG A 72 -1.39 -10.77 -1.58
N GLN A 73 -2.52 -11.06 -2.22
CA GLN A 73 -2.86 -10.55 -3.54
C GLN A 73 -2.98 -9.02 -3.57
N ILE A 74 -3.52 -8.42 -2.50
CA ILE A 74 -3.59 -6.96 -2.36
C ILE A 74 -2.17 -6.38 -2.27
N VAL A 75 -1.31 -6.93 -1.41
CA VAL A 75 0.09 -6.51 -1.25
C VAL A 75 0.84 -6.63 -2.58
N ASP A 76 0.78 -7.79 -3.24
CA ASP A 76 1.44 -8.04 -4.53
C ASP A 76 1.04 -6.98 -5.58
N THR A 77 -0.22 -6.56 -5.58
CA THR A 77 -0.72 -5.50 -6.48
C THR A 77 -0.12 -4.13 -6.14
N ILE A 78 0.01 -3.80 -4.85
CA ILE A 78 0.55 -2.50 -4.39
C ILE A 78 2.05 -2.39 -4.71
N ILE A 79 2.79 -3.49 -4.52
CA ILE A 79 4.26 -3.50 -4.60
C ILE A 79 4.79 -3.83 -6.00
N GLN A 80 3.90 -4.10 -6.96
CA GLN A 80 4.27 -4.45 -8.32
C GLN A 80 5.22 -3.41 -8.93
N GLY A 81 6.41 -3.86 -9.34
CA GLY A 81 7.43 -3.01 -9.95
C GLY A 81 8.18 -2.11 -8.97
N ARG A 82 8.06 -2.33 -7.66
CA ARG A 82 8.77 -1.56 -6.63
C ARG A 82 9.89 -2.38 -6.02
N GLN A 83 11.00 -1.72 -5.73
CA GLN A 83 12.12 -2.32 -5.04
C GLN A 83 11.87 -2.28 -3.53
N GLU A 84 11.93 -3.45 -2.89
CA GLU A 84 11.94 -3.54 -1.44
C GLU A 84 13.29 -3.05 -0.91
N LEU A 85 13.22 -2.16 0.07
CA LEU A 85 14.36 -1.68 0.83
C LEU A 85 14.50 -2.63 2.03
N ALA A 86 15.41 -3.59 1.91
CA ALA A 86 15.74 -4.50 3.01
C ALA A 86 16.09 -3.71 4.29
N GLN A 87 15.64 -4.20 5.44
CA GLN A 87 16.08 -3.73 6.75
C GLN A 87 17.50 -4.18 7.05
#